data_AF-A0A3C1D1P8-F1
#
_entry.id   AF-A0A3C1D1P8-F1
#
_cell.length_a   1.000
_cell.length_b   1.000
_cell.length_c   1.000
_cell.angle_alpha   90.00
_cell.angle_beta   90.00
_cell.angle_gamma   90.00
#
_symmetry.space_group_name_H-M   'P 1'
#
loop_
_entity.id
_entity.type
_entity.pdbx_description
1 polymer ?
#
loop_
_entity_poly.entity_id
_entity_poly.type
_entity_poly.pdbx_seq_one_letter_code
_entity_poly.pdbx_strand_id
1 'polypeptide(L)'
;MGIQAAMDRVTGAATIVEALRAADDLAFEAGRDPGVRTLRVLSAALSGDDDIAAIAAVHALSEMFDEQAAARLVSLLDDPRPYIHEHAAWALGQGLPRFSALARLIALVERGGFTGMLAQRTLEKWSVAAGDVLAVALESVLAVSAQSTDAAGRARLVETLGLVRQSSATRTLLTIARTDTEAVEVREAAVAALGQRSGEPGVRRALEDLVAADGPLSDHARLAVIDLEPALAHTTRDTSSGLTVAQLFLHADIDPSLSAAGAGDNGGIATLLVRLGDALTHEPGTVERVLTLSRGSISQATTDLLDVASQSSGHVYGHVPLAPHPTPSAAAWPLRVRARRGIRRLLRAAGHIDVLHLRMADVGSLAAADVARELGIPT
;
A
#
# COMPACT_ATOMS: atom_id res chain seq x y z
N MET A 1 2.08 36.32 -1.31
CA MET A 1 1.85 36.46 -2.76
C MET A 1 0.33 36.40 -3.00
N GLY A 2 -0.20 36.68 -4.19
CA GLY A 2 -1.64 36.51 -4.46
C GLY A 2 -1.90 35.25 -5.28
N ILE A 3 -3.09 34.65 -5.17
CA ILE A 3 -3.44 33.39 -5.85
C ILE A 3 -3.18 33.41 -7.37
N GLN A 4 -3.46 34.53 -8.04
CA GLN A 4 -3.20 34.66 -9.48
C GLN A 4 -1.69 34.60 -9.79
N ALA A 5 -0.87 35.34 -9.05
CA ALA A 5 0.57 35.35 -9.26
C ALA A 5 1.20 33.98 -8.93
N ALA A 6 0.64 33.22 -7.99
CA ALA A 6 1.05 31.86 -7.73
C ALA A 6 0.71 30.93 -8.91
N MET A 7 -0.50 31.04 -9.47
CA MET A 7 -0.91 30.29 -10.66
C MET A 7 -0.07 30.64 -11.89
N ASP A 8 0.22 31.93 -12.10
CA ASP A 8 1.05 32.39 -13.22
C ASP A 8 2.48 31.83 -13.15
N ARG A 9 3.01 31.55 -11.94
CA ARG A 9 4.31 30.87 -11.77
C ARG A 9 4.25 29.39 -12.12
N VAL A 10 3.12 28.72 -11.89
CA VAL A 10 2.94 27.32 -12.31
C VAL A 10 2.91 27.23 -13.83
N THR A 11 2.07 28.04 -14.47
CA THR A 11 1.89 28.01 -15.95
C THR A 11 3.08 28.61 -16.70
N GLY A 12 3.81 29.54 -16.08
CA GLY A 12 5.01 30.18 -16.64
C GLY A 12 6.33 29.46 -16.35
N ALA A 13 6.31 28.33 -15.63
CA ALA A 13 7.51 27.59 -15.30
C ALA A 13 8.19 27.00 -16.55
N ALA A 14 9.53 27.05 -16.61
CA ALA A 14 10.28 26.55 -17.77
C ALA A 14 10.41 25.02 -17.76
N THR A 15 10.22 24.39 -16.60
CA THR A 15 10.32 22.93 -16.43
C THR A 15 9.22 22.38 -15.53
N ILE A 16 8.89 21.10 -15.71
CA ILE A 16 7.92 20.38 -14.86
C ILE A 16 8.34 20.43 -13.38
N VAL A 17 9.64 20.29 -13.09
CA VAL A 17 10.15 20.31 -11.70
C VAL A 17 9.92 21.68 -11.06
N GLU A 18 10.13 22.77 -11.79
CA GLU A 18 9.83 24.12 -11.31
C GLU A 18 8.33 24.33 -11.11
N ALA A 19 7.50 23.86 -12.05
CA ALA A 19 6.05 23.94 -11.93
C ALA A 19 5.53 23.19 -10.69
N LEU A 20 6.07 21.99 -10.42
CA LEU A 20 5.72 21.19 -9.24
C LEU A 20 6.11 21.90 -7.93
N ARG A 21 7.29 22.53 -7.88
CA ARG A 21 7.68 23.36 -6.71
C ARG A 21 6.79 24.59 -6.55
N ALA A 22 6.41 25.23 -7.65
CA ALA A 22 5.49 26.36 -7.63
C ALA A 22 4.06 25.96 -7.22
N ALA A 23 3.66 24.70 -7.45
CA ALA A 23 2.36 24.18 -7.03
C ALA A 23 2.19 24.16 -5.51
N ASP A 24 3.27 23.93 -4.74
CA ASP A 24 3.24 23.99 -3.28
C ASP A 24 2.90 25.42 -2.80
N ASP A 25 3.50 26.44 -3.43
CA ASP A 25 3.17 27.84 -3.14
C ASP A 25 1.72 28.19 -3.53
N LEU A 26 1.23 27.64 -4.65
CA LEU A 26 -0.17 27.81 -5.05
C LEU A 26 -1.12 27.22 -4.00
N ALA A 27 -0.82 26.02 -3.52
CA ALA A 27 -1.62 25.33 -2.51
C ALA A 27 -1.61 26.09 -1.18
N PHE A 28 -0.44 26.59 -0.76
CA PHE A 28 -0.31 27.46 0.41
C PHE A 28 -1.15 28.74 0.29
N GLU A 29 -1.07 29.46 -0.84
CA GLU A 29 -1.85 30.68 -1.03
C GLU A 29 -3.35 30.42 -1.11
N ALA A 30 -3.77 29.27 -1.68
CA ALA A 30 -5.17 28.87 -1.71
C ALA A 30 -5.74 28.61 -0.31
N GLY A 31 -4.98 27.91 0.55
CA GLY A 31 -5.36 27.70 1.94
C GLY A 31 -5.41 28.98 2.77
N ARG A 32 -4.54 29.96 2.46
CA ARG A 32 -4.46 31.25 3.17
C ARG A 32 -5.63 32.20 2.85
N ASP A 33 -6.18 32.14 1.64
CA ASP A 33 -7.29 32.99 1.19
C ASP A 33 -8.35 32.17 0.42
N PRO A 34 -9.19 31.38 1.12
CA PRO A 34 -10.16 30.47 0.52
C PRO A 34 -11.44 31.19 0.03
N GLY A 35 -11.27 32.27 -0.73
CA GLY A 35 -12.39 33.08 -1.25
C GLY A 35 -12.86 32.72 -2.66
N VAL A 36 -13.96 33.36 -3.08
CA VAL A 36 -14.56 33.24 -4.43
C VAL A 36 -13.53 33.49 -5.54
N ARG A 37 -12.60 34.42 -5.33
CA ARG A 37 -11.53 34.72 -6.29
C ARG A 37 -10.61 33.50 -6.48
N THR A 38 -10.18 32.87 -5.40
CA THR A 38 -9.32 31.69 -5.41
C THR A 38 -10.03 30.54 -6.12
N LEU A 39 -11.28 30.24 -5.74
CA LEU A 39 -12.09 29.22 -6.40
C LEU A 39 -12.22 29.44 -7.91
N ARG A 40 -12.40 30.70 -8.34
CA ARG A 40 -12.48 31.04 -9.78
C ARG A 40 -11.17 30.79 -10.51
N VAL A 41 -10.02 31.13 -9.91
CA VAL A 41 -8.69 30.87 -10.52
C VAL A 41 -8.44 29.37 -10.63
N LEU A 42 -8.68 28.60 -9.57
CA LEU A 42 -8.49 27.15 -9.58
C LEU A 42 -9.46 26.46 -10.55
N SER A 43 -10.71 26.93 -10.62
CA SER A 43 -11.70 26.39 -11.57
C SER A 43 -11.31 26.66 -13.02
N ALA A 44 -10.75 27.84 -13.31
CA ALA A 44 -10.24 28.16 -14.65
C ALA A 44 -9.08 27.25 -15.04
N ALA A 45 -8.14 26.97 -14.12
CA ALA A 45 -7.05 26.03 -14.36
C ALA A 45 -7.55 24.59 -14.61
N LEU A 46 -8.54 24.13 -13.84
CA LEU A 46 -9.14 22.80 -14.03
C LEU A 46 -9.84 22.62 -15.38
N SER A 47 -10.38 23.70 -15.95
CA SER A 47 -11.05 23.72 -17.25
C SER A 47 -10.12 24.06 -18.42
N GLY A 48 -8.86 24.42 -18.15
CA GLY A 48 -7.87 24.74 -19.18
C GLY A 48 -7.17 23.51 -19.75
N ASP A 49 -6.27 23.78 -20.71
CA ASP A 49 -5.51 22.76 -21.45
C ASP A 49 -4.13 22.46 -20.82
N ASP A 50 -3.77 23.12 -19.73
CA ASP A 50 -2.52 22.88 -18.99
C ASP A 50 -2.73 21.83 -17.89
N ASP A 51 -2.30 20.60 -18.17
CA ASP A 51 -2.42 19.46 -17.25
C ASP A 51 -1.73 19.71 -15.90
N ILE A 52 -0.58 20.40 -15.89
CA ILE A 52 0.17 20.67 -14.66
C ILE A 52 -0.57 21.71 -13.82
N ALA A 53 -1.10 22.76 -14.45
CA ALA A 53 -1.94 23.75 -13.76
C ALA A 53 -3.22 23.11 -13.21
N ALA A 54 -3.85 22.19 -13.97
CA ALA A 54 -5.02 21.46 -13.51
C ALA A 54 -4.69 20.58 -12.29
N ILE A 55 -3.59 19.82 -12.32
CA ILE A 55 -3.11 19.01 -11.19
C ILE A 55 -2.80 19.88 -9.97
N ALA A 56 -2.09 20.99 -10.16
CA ALA A 56 -1.77 21.95 -9.10
C ALA A 56 -3.05 22.52 -8.47
N ALA A 57 -4.08 22.78 -9.29
CA ALA A 57 -5.38 23.24 -8.81
C ALA A 57 -6.13 22.18 -7.98
N VAL A 58 -6.01 20.88 -8.31
CA VAL A 58 -6.58 19.80 -7.48
C VAL A 58 -5.98 19.82 -6.08
N HIS A 59 -4.65 19.91 -5.96
CA HIS A 59 -3.97 19.94 -4.66
C HIS A 59 -4.26 21.24 -3.91
N ALA A 60 -4.30 22.37 -4.60
CA ALA A 60 -4.66 23.65 -3.99
C ALA A 60 -6.10 23.65 -3.42
N LEU A 61 -7.05 22.99 -4.08
CA LEU A 61 -8.40 22.80 -3.52
C LEU A 61 -8.42 21.96 -2.24
N SER A 62 -7.43 21.07 -2.04
CA SER A 62 -7.36 20.23 -0.85
C SER A 62 -6.86 20.96 0.39
N GLU A 63 -6.08 22.04 0.21
CA GLU A 63 -5.61 22.93 1.28
C GLU A 63 -6.65 23.98 1.69
N MET A 64 -7.76 24.11 0.95
CA MET A 64 -8.84 25.04 1.25
C MET A 64 -9.82 24.45 2.28
N PHE A 65 -9.95 25.11 3.44
CA PHE A 65 -10.97 24.81 4.45
C PHE A 65 -12.31 25.51 4.13
N ASP A 66 -12.86 25.21 2.95
CA ASP A 66 -14.11 25.79 2.43
C ASP A 66 -15.02 24.69 1.85
N GLU A 67 -16.33 24.82 2.06
CA GLU A 67 -17.31 23.80 1.65
C GLU A 67 -17.46 23.72 0.13
N GLN A 68 -17.34 24.85 -0.59
CA GLN A 68 -17.42 24.85 -2.06
C GLN A 68 -16.17 24.23 -2.67
N ALA A 69 -14.98 24.56 -2.14
CA ALA A 69 -13.73 23.88 -2.49
C ALA A 69 -13.85 22.38 -2.22
N ALA A 70 -14.45 22.02 -1.08
CA ALA A 70 -14.62 20.64 -0.71
C ALA A 70 -15.53 19.87 -1.67
N ALA A 71 -16.71 20.42 -1.97
CA ALA A 71 -17.64 19.86 -2.95
C ALA A 71 -17.00 19.78 -4.34
N ARG A 72 -16.21 20.79 -4.74
CA ARG A 72 -15.50 20.78 -6.02
C ARG A 72 -14.48 19.65 -6.08
N LEU A 73 -13.63 19.47 -5.07
CA LEU A 73 -12.67 18.38 -5.02
C LEU A 73 -13.34 16.99 -5.08
N VAL A 74 -14.48 16.81 -4.40
CA VAL A 74 -15.25 15.56 -4.47
C VAL A 74 -15.80 15.32 -5.89
N SER A 75 -16.26 16.36 -6.58
CA SER A 75 -16.75 16.24 -7.97
C SER A 75 -15.67 15.79 -8.95
N LEU A 76 -14.39 16.05 -8.66
CA LEU A 76 -13.27 15.67 -9.51
C LEU A 76 -12.99 14.15 -9.51
N LEU A 77 -13.57 13.39 -8.58
CA LEU A 77 -13.53 11.92 -8.62
C LEU A 77 -14.28 11.34 -9.85
N ASP A 78 -15.17 12.14 -10.45
CA ASP A 78 -15.94 11.77 -11.65
C ASP A 78 -15.36 12.43 -12.93
N ASP A 79 -14.19 13.10 -12.86
CA ASP A 79 -13.59 13.76 -14.02
C ASP A 79 -13.16 12.71 -15.08
N PRO A 80 -13.43 12.95 -16.38
CA PRO A 80 -13.09 12.01 -17.44
C PRO A 80 -11.58 11.82 -17.64
N ARG A 81 -10.74 12.76 -17.17
CA ARG A 81 -9.28 12.69 -17.29
C ARG A 81 -8.71 11.82 -16.18
N PRO A 82 -8.03 10.69 -16.48
CA PRO A 82 -7.57 9.74 -15.47
C PRO A 82 -6.72 10.38 -14.36
N TYR A 83 -5.75 11.21 -14.75
CA TYR A 83 -4.85 11.85 -13.81
C TYR A 83 -5.58 12.81 -12.85
N ILE A 84 -6.68 13.44 -13.25
CA ILE A 84 -7.44 14.36 -12.37
C ILE A 84 -8.14 13.58 -11.26
N HIS A 85 -8.87 12.51 -11.58
CA HIS A 85 -9.56 11.75 -10.55
C HIS A 85 -8.57 10.95 -9.67
N GLU A 86 -7.38 10.59 -10.19
CA GLU A 86 -6.28 10.01 -9.42
C GLU A 86 -5.74 11.02 -8.39
N HIS A 87 -5.41 12.23 -8.84
CA HIS A 87 -4.96 13.29 -7.95
C HIS A 87 -6.05 13.72 -6.96
N ALA A 88 -7.33 13.73 -7.35
CA ALA A 88 -8.43 14.03 -6.45
C ALA A 88 -8.58 12.97 -5.35
N ALA A 89 -8.52 11.68 -5.72
CA ALA A 89 -8.55 10.58 -4.77
C ALA A 89 -7.39 10.67 -3.77
N TRP A 90 -6.18 10.99 -4.24
CA TRP A 90 -5.01 11.17 -3.38
C TRP A 90 -5.13 12.41 -2.47
N ALA A 91 -5.51 13.57 -3.02
CA ALA A 91 -5.60 14.83 -2.30
C ALA A 91 -6.66 14.79 -1.18
N LEU A 92 -7.79 14.11 -1.40
CA LEU A 92 -8.80 13.86 -0.35
C LEU A 92 -8.22 13.16 0.88
N GLY A 93 -7.21 12.30 0.70
CA GLY A 93 -6.54 11.60 1.79
C GLY A 93 -5.58 12.46 2.62
N GLN A 94 -5.39 13.74 2.28
CA GLN A 94 -4.57 14.66 3.07
C GLN A 94 -5.39 15.44 4.12
N GLY A 95 -6.71 15.54 3.93
CA GLY A 95 -7.62 16.23 4.83
C GLY A 95 -8.47 15.30 5.71
N LEU A 96 -9.39 15.93 6.45
CA LEU A 96 -10.41 15.21 7.22
C LEU A 96 -11.36 14.41 6.32
N PRO A 97 -11.97 13.32 6.84
CA PRO A 97 -12.93 12.53 6.08
C PRO A 97 -14.08 13.36 5.51
N ARG A 98 -14.30 13.25 4.20
CA ARG A 98 -15.44 13.88 3.50
C ARG A 98 -16.44 12.81 3.13
N PHE A 99 -17.48 12.65 3.94
CA PHE A 99 -18.44 11.55 3.80
C PHE A 99 -19.19 11.52 2.46
N SER A 100 -19.37 12.68 1.82
CA SER A 100 -19.93 12.79 0.46
C SER A 100 -19.07 12.12 -0.64
N ALA A 101 -17.79 11.84 -0.35
CA ALA A 101 -16.89 11.14 -1.26
C ALA A 101 -16.90 9.62 -1.10
N LEU A 102 -17.47 9.06 -0.03
CA LEU A 102 -17.32 7.63 0.29
C LEU A 102 -17.81 6.71 -0.82
N ALA A 103 -19.01 6.93 -1.33
CA ALA A 103 -19.57 6.08 -2.39
C ALA A 103 -18.68 6.07 -3.64
N ARG A 104 -18.12 7.23 -4.01
CA ARG A 104 -17.22 7.38 -5.17
C ARG A 104 -15.88 6.69 -4.94
N LEU A 105 -15.27 6.88 -3.77
CA LEU A 105 -14.02 6.23 -3.41
C LEU A 105 -14.18 4.72 -3.34
N ILE A 106 -15.26 4.21 -2.76
CA ILE A 106 -15.55 2.78 -2.70
C ILE A 106 -15.74 2.21 -4.11
N ALA A 107 -16.46 2.90 -5.00
CA ALA A 107 -16.63 2.49 -6.39
C ALA A 107 -15.29 2.49 -7.18
N LEU A 108 -14.35 3.38 -6.84
CA LEU A 108 -13.00 3.36 -7.41
C LEU A 108 -12.19 2.16 -6.91
N VAL A 109 -12.29 1.82 -5.61
CA VAL A 109 -11.68 0.62 -5.05
C VAL A 109 -12.19 -0.64 -5.73
N GLU A 110 -13.51 -0.75 -5.90
CA GLU A 110 -14.14 -1.88 -6.58
C GLU A 110 -13.62 -2.01 -8.02
N ARG A 111 -13.51 -0.91 -8.77
CA ARG A 111 -12.92 -0.90 -10.13
C ARG A 111 -11.44 -1.29 -10.18
N GLY A 112 -10.66 -0.96 -9.14
CA GLY A 112 -9.25 -1.33 -9.05
C GLY A 112 -8.30 -0.42 -9.84
N GLY A 113 -7.16 -0.96 -10.27
CA GLY A 113 -6.09 -0.20 -10.92
C GLY A 113 -5.36 0.77 -9.98
N PHE A 114 -4.60 1.70 -10.57
CA PHE A 114 -3.86 2.72 -9.81
C PHE A 114 -4.81 3.66 -9.04
N THR A 115 -5.87 4.14 -9.70
CA THR A 115 -6.90 4.97 -9.06
C THR A 115 -7.58 4.26 -7.90
N GLY A 116 -7.96 2.98 -8.05
CA GLY A 116 -8.55 2.20 -6.98
C GLY A 116 -7.60 2.02 -5.78
N MET A 117 -6.29 1.87 -6.03
CA MET A 117 -5.29 1.84 -4.96
C MET A 117 -5.18 3.18 -4.22
N LEU A 118 -5.22 4.32 -4.94
CA LEU A 118 -5.23 5.65 -4.32
C LEU A 118 -6.49 5.86 -3.47
N ALA A 119 -7.65 5.49 -3.99
CA ALA A 119 -8.91 5.53 -3.24
C ALA A 119 -8.86 4.64 -1.99
N GLN A 120 -8.32 3.42 -2.10
CA GLN A 120 -8.10 2.53 -0.96
C GLN A 120 -7.17 3.15 0.08
N ARG A 121 -6.12 3.86 -0.36
CA ARG A 121 -5.20 4.59 0.54
C ARG A 121 -5.94 5.67 1.33
N THR A 122 -6.78 6.42 0.64
CA THR A 122 -7.54 7.52 1.23
C THR A 122 -8.53 7.01 2.25
N LEU A 123 -9.28 5.94 1.93
CA LEU A 123 -10.18 5.29 2.88
C LEU A 123 -9.43 4.70 4.08
N GLU A 124 -8.26 4.10 3.86
CA GLU A 124 -7.41 3.61 4.94
C GLU A 124 -6.98 4.73 5.89
N LYS A 125 -6.50 5.87 5.36
CA LYS A 125 -6.15 7.03 6.20
C LYS A 125 -7.34 7.54 6.99
N TRP A 126 -8.51 7.63 6.36
CA TRP A 126 -9.74 8.08 7.01
C TRP A 126 -10.24 7.11 8.08
N SER A 127 -9.85 5.83 8.04
CA SER A 127 -10.28 4.83 9.03
C SER A 127 -9.87 5.15 10.46
N VAL A 128 -8.82 5.95 10.66
CA VAL A 128 -8.39 6.41 11.98
C VAL A 128 -9.46 7.31 12.62
N ALA A 129 -10.05 8.22 11.85
CA ALA A 129 -11.02 9.20 12.35
C ALA A 129 -12.49 8.77 12.13
N ALA A 130 -12.76 7.89 11.16
CA ALA A 130 -14.11 7.60 10.69
C ALA A 130 -14.38 6.09 10.49
N GLY A 131 -13.65 5.22 11.18
CA GLY A 131 -13.67 3.79 10.89
C GLY A 131 -15.02 3.10 11.00
N ASP A 132 -15.86 3.42 12.01
CA ASP A 132 -17.19 2.78 12.11
C ASP A 132 -18.11 3.16 10.93
N VAL A 133 -18.08 4.43 10.51
CA VAL A 133 -18.83 4.89 9.32
C VAL A 133 -18.31 4.21 8.05
N LEU A 134 -16.99 4.06 7.92
CA LEU A 134 -16.38 3.34 6.80
C LEU A 134 -16.74 1.86 6.79
N ALA A 135 -16.74 1.19 7.95
CA ALA A 135 -17.13 -0.20 8.08
C ALA A 135 -18.56 -0.40 7.59
N VAL A 136 -19.51 0.42 8.09
CA VAL A 136 -20.92 0.35 7.66
C VAL A 136 -21.08 0.60 6.16
N ALA A 137 -20.36 1.58 5.61
CA ALA A 137 -20.43 1.89 4.18
C ALA A 137 -19.92 0.72 3.31
N LEU A 138 -18.77 0.12 3.68
CA LEU A 138 -18.20 -1.04 2.99
C LEU A 138 -19.09 -2.27 3.13
N GLU A 139 -19.63 -2.53 4.33
CA GLU A 139 -20.56 -3.63 4.57
C GLU A 139 -21.84 -3.52 3.74
N SER A 140 -22.37 -2.30 3.60
CA SER A 140 -23.54 -2.06 2.75
C SER A 140 -23.28 -2.40 1.28
N VAL A 141 -22.11 -2.02 0.74
CA VAL A 141 -21.72 -2.36 -0.62
C VAL A 141 -21.42 -3.86 -0.78
N LEU A 142 -20.80 -4.48 0.22
CA LEU A 142 -20.55 -5.92 0.24
C LEU A 142 -21.84 -6.74 0.31
N ALA A 143 -22.87 -6.25 0.99
CA ALA A 143 -24.18 -6.92 1.02
C ALA A 143 -24.86 -6.89 -0.34
N VAL A 144 -24.81 -5.75 -1.05
CA VAL A 144 -25.40 -5.59 -2.39
C VAL A 144 -24.62 -6.36 -3.46
N SER A 145 -23.29 -6.41 -3.36
CA SER A 145 -22.41 -7.12 -4.32
C SER A 145 -22.29 -8.63 -4.06
N ALA A 146 -23.04 -9.20 -3.10
CA ALA A 146 -22.96 -10.63 -2.77
C ALA A 146 -23.35 -11.57 -3.94
N GLN A 147 -24.08 -11.06 -4.93
CA GLN A 147 -24.46 -11.78 -6.15
C GLN A 147 -23.66 -11.35 -7.38
N SER A 148 -22.67 -10.46 -7.22
CA SER A 148 -21.82 -10.00 -8.32
C SER A 148 -20.92 -11.14 -8.81
N THR A 149 -20.68 -11.19 -10.11
CA THR A 149 -19.69 -12.10 -10.72
C THR A 149 -18.26 -11.55 -10.67
N ASP A 150 -18.07 -10.29 -10.27
CA ASP A 150 -16.75 -9.67 -10.10
C ASP A 150 -16.14 -10.01 -8.73
N ALA A 151 -15.58 -11.22 -8.64
CA ALA A 151 -14.86 -11.69 -7.45
C ALA A 151 -13.66 -10.79 -7.11
N ALA A 152 -12.97 -10.23 -8.12
CA ALA A 152 -11.78 -9.43 -7.91
C ALA A 152 -12.12 -8.06 -7.30
N GLY A 153 -13.19 -7.41 -7.78
CA GLY A 153 -13.73 -6.17 -7.19
C GLY A 153 -14.19 -6.39 -5.75
N ARG A 154 -14.92 -7.48 -5.52
CA ARG A 154 -15.35 -7.88 -4.18
C ARG A 154 -14.17 -8.16 -3.24
N ALA A 155 -13.11 -8.83 -3.71
CA ALA A 155 -11.91 -9.08 -2.93
C ALA A 155 -11.19 -7.78 -2.54
N ARG A 156 -11.14 -6.77 -3.42
CA ARG A 156 -10.60 -5.43 -3.11
C ARG A 156 -11.42 -4.72 -2.03
N LEU A 157 -12.76 -4.84 -2.07
CA LEU A 157 -13.63 -4.28 -1.03
C LEU A 157 -13.41 -4.95 0.33
N VAL A 158 -13.30 -6.29 0.36
CA VAL A 158 -13.00 -7.05 1.58
C VAL A 158 -11.60 -6.72 2.11
N GLU A 159 -10.60 -6.58 1.24
CA GLU A 159 -9.26 -6.15 1.63
C GLU A 159 -9.28 -4.77 2.27
N THR A 160 -10.09 -3.85 1.73
CA THR A 160 -10.29 -2.48 2.23
C THR A 160 -11.01 -2.47 3.57
N LEU A 161 -12.03 -3.29 3.77
CA LEU A 161 -12.66 -3.52 5.09
C LEU A 161 -11.62 -4.03 6.10
N GLY A 162 -10.67 -4.85 5.64
CA GLY A 162 -9.53 -5.30 6.42
C GLY A 162 -8.61 -4.19 6.94
N LEU A 163 -8.58 -3.03 6.29
CA LEU A 163 -7.80 -1.87 6.70
C LEU A 163 -8.50 -1.05 7.81
N VAL A 164 -9.81 -1.19 7.98
CA VAL A 164 -10.61 -0.53 9.02
C VAL A 164 -10.46 -1.28 10.35
N ARG A 165 -9.59 -0.83 11.25
CA ARG A 165 -9.15 -1.59 12.44
C ARG A 165 -10.17 -1.75 13.56
N GLN A 166 -11.29 -1.04 13.50
CA GLN A 166 -12.39 -1.14 14.46
C GLN A 166 -13.00 -2.55 14.45
N SER A 167 -13.43 -3.02 15.63
CA SER A 167 -13.98 -4.37 15.83
C SER A 167 -15.29 -4.60 15.05
N SER A 168 -16.00 -3.52 14.67
CA SER A 168 -17.20 -3.56 13.84
C SER A 168 -16.97 -4.32 12.52
N ALA A 169 -15.81 -4.15 11.89
CA ALA A 169 -15.45 -4.83 10.65
C ALA A 169 -15.15 -6.35 10.82
N THR A 170 -14.76 -6.78 12.03
CA THR A 170 -14.26 -8.16 12.26
C THR A 170 -15.33 -9.22 12.01
N ARG A 171 -16.58 -8.95 12.39
CA ARG A 171 -17.70 -9.89 12.22
C ARG A 171 -17.91 -10.24 10.75
N THR A 172 -17.88 -9.23 9.88
CA THR A 172 -18.07 -9.40 8.44
C THR A 172 -16.92 -10.19 7.82
N LEU A 173 -15.67 -9.90 8.21
CA LEU A 173 -14.50 -10.66 7.78
C LEU A 173 -14.58 -12.14 8.18
N LEU A 174 -14.97 -12.43 9.42
CA LEU A 174 -15.18 -13.81 9.91
C LEU A 174 -16.28 -14.54 9.13
N THR A 175 -17.34 -13.83 8.77
CA THR A 175 -18.45 -14.40 7.97
C THR A 175 -17.95 -14.77 6.58
N ILE A 176 -17.33 -13.83 5.88
CA ILE A 176 -16.82 -14.01 4.51
C ILE A 176 -15.80 -15.16 4.46
N ALA A 177 -14.85 -15.23 5.39
CA ALA A 177 -13.83 -16.28 5.43
C ALA A 177 -14.42 -17.70 5.49
N ARG A 178 -15.59 -17.87 6.13
CA ARG A 178 -16.27 -19.17 6.35
C ARG A 178 -17.36 -19.50 5.33
N THR A 179 -17.71 -18.58 4.44
CA THR A 179 -18.75 -18.82 3.43
C THR A 179 -18.16 -19.63 2.27
N ASP A 180 -18.44 -20.93 2.20
CA ASP A 180 -17.86 -21.80 1.16
C ASP A 180 -18.35 -21.51 -0.26
N THR A 181 -19.48 -20.82 -0.41
CA THR A 181 -19.97 -20.34 -1.71
C THR A 181 -19.29 -19.05 -2.19
N GLU A 182 -18.49 -18.40 -1.34
CA GLU A 182 -17.75 -17.19 -1.68
C GLU A 182 -16.50 -17.54 -2.49
N ALA A 183 -16.16 -16.70 -3.48
CA ALA A 183 -14.98 -16.92 -4.30
C ALA A 183 -13.70 -16.98 -3.45
N VAL A 184 -12.77 -17.88 -3.80
CA VAL A 184 -11.57 -18.16 -3.00
C VAL A 184 -10.76 -16.88 -2.75
N GLU A 185 -10.53 -16.05 -3.76
CA GLU A 185 -9.80 -14.78 -3.64
C GLU A 185 -10.43 -13.75 -2.68
N VAL A 186 -11.76 -13.79 -2.52
CA VAL A 186 -12.49 -12.93 -1.56
C VAL A 186 -12.28 -13.47 -0.14
N ARG A 187 -12.33 -14.80 0.03
CA ARG A 187 -12.05 -15.46 1.31
C ARG A 187 -10.59 -15.28 1.71
N GLU A 188 -9.64 -15.36 0.79
CA GLU A 188 -8.23 -15.06 1.00
C GLU A 188 -8.01 -13.63 1.53
N ALA A 189 -8.69 -12.65 0.94
CA ALA A 189 -8.64 -11.27 1.41
C ALA A 189 -9.16 -11.13 2.85
N ALA A 190 -10.24 -11.84 3.19
CA ALA A 190 -10.77 -11.87 4.56
C ALA A 190 -9.79 -12.53 5.54
N VAL A 191 -9.24 -13.70 5.20
CA VAL A 191 -8.25 -14.42 6.01
C VAL A 191 -7.01 -13.57 6.27
N ALA A 192 -6.46 -12.93 5.23
CA ALA A 192 -5.31 -12.05 5.36
C ALA A 192 -5.61 -10.79 6.21
N ALA A 193 -6.85 -10.30 6.21
CA ALA A 193 -7.29 -9.21 7.07
C ALA A 193 -7.44 -9.64 8.54
N LEU A 194 -7.92 -10.86 8.78
CA LEU A 194 -8.09 -11.45 10.11
C LEU A 194 -6.75 -11.66 10.82
N GLY A 195 -5.66 -11.95 10.10
CA GLY A 195 -4.30 -12.02 10.67
C GLY A 195 -3.83 -10.71 11.32
N GLN A 196 -4.53 -9.60 11.10
CA GLN A 196 -4.23 -8.29 11.70
C GLN A 196 -5.23 -7.90 12.81
N ARG A 197 -5.95 -8.88 13.38
CA ARG A 197 -6.99 -8.72 14.42
C ARG A 197 -6.59 -9.42 15.71
N SER A 198 -5.36 -9.19 16.18
CA SER A 198 -4.87 -9.78 17.42
C SER A 198 -5.76 -9.39 18.61
N GLY A 199 -6.14 -10.37 19.43
CA GLY A 199 -7.03 -10.19 20.58
C GLY A 199 -8.53 -10.17 20.27
N GLU A 200 -8.96 -10.13 19.00
CA GLU A 200 -10.38 -10.13 18.65
C GLU A 200 -11.03 -11.51 18.88
N PRO A 201 -12.21 -11.58 19.54
CA PRO A 201 -12.87 -12.85 19.85
C PRO A 201 -13.15 -13.71 18.61
N GLY A 202 -12.77 -14.98 18.70
CA GLY A 202 -13.05 -15.99 17.67
C GLY A 202 -12.15 -15.94 16.43
N VAL A 203 -11.29 -14.93 16.28
CA VAL A 203 -10.38 -14.80 15.14
C VAL A 203 -9.36 -15.93 15.10
N ARG A 204 -8.60 -16.14 16.18
CA ARG A 204 -7.58 -17.19 16.26
C ARG A 204 -8.16 -18.57 15.94
N ARG A 205 -9.25 -18.93 16.61
CA ARG A 205 -9.94 -20.20 16.39
C ARG A 205 -10.38 -20.37 14.94
N ALA A 206 -10.99 -19.35 14.33
CA ALA A 206 -11.44 -19.44 12.94
C ALA A 206 -10.27 -19.65 11.96
N LEU A 207 -9.11 -19.05 12.22
CA LEU A 207 -7.92 -19.28 11.41
C LEU A 207 -7.35 -20.69 11.64
N GLU A 208 -7.26 -21.16 12.88
CA GLU A 208 -6.79 -22.51 13.22
C GLU A 208 -7.70 -23.60 12.61
N ASP A 209 -9.02 -23.39 12.61
CA ASP A 209 -9.98 -24.28 11.95
C ASP A 209 -9.71 -24.37 10.43
N LEU A 210 -9.36 -23.25 9.78
CA LEU A 210 -9.00 -23.23 8.35
C LEU A 210 -7.65 -23.91 8.06
N VAL A 211 -6.68 -23.80 8.98
CA VAL A 211 -5.42 -24.54 8.90
C VAL A 211 -5.67 -26.05 9.02
N ALA A 212 -6.53 -26.46 9.96
CA ALA A 212 -6.85 -27.87 10.19
C ALA A 212 -7.68 -28.51 9.07
N ALA A 213 -8.49 -27.72 8.37
CA ALA A 213 -9.28 -28.19 7.24
C ALA A 213 -8.44 -28.58 6.01
N ASP A 214 -7.16 -28.16 5.96
CA ASP A 214 -6.20 -28.47 4.89
C ASP A 214 -6.72 -28.16 3.47
N GLY A 215 -7.51 -27.08 3.36
CA GLY A 215 -8.11 -26.61 2.11
C GLY A 215 -7.29 -25.53 1.39
N PRO A 216 -7.84 -24.91 0.33
CA PRO A 216 -7.15 -23.86 -0.44
C PRO A 216 -6.77 -22.61 0.38
N LEU A 217 -7.37 -22.43 1.56
CA LEU A 217 -7.07 -21.33 2.48
C LEU A 217 -6.03 -21.68 3.56
N SER A 218 -5.55 -22.93 3.61
CA SER A 218 -4.68 -23.44 4.69
C SER A 218 -3.40 -22.59 4.83
N ASP A 219 -2.66 -22.37 3.74
CA ASP A 219 -1.43 -21.56 3.77
C ASP A 219 -1.69 -20.09 4.11
N HIS A 220 -2.79 -19.52 3.60
CA HIS A 220 -3.23 -18.17 3.95
C HIS A 220 -3.54 -18.05 5.45
N ALA A 221 -4.22 -19.06 6.00
CA ALA A 221 -4.55 -19.11 7.41
C ALA A 221 -3.31 -19.31 8.29
N ARG A 222 -2.34 -20.13 7.88
CA ARG A 222 -1.04 -20.30 8.58
C ARG A 222 -0.31 -18.97 8.71
N LEU A 223 -0.18 -18.25 7.61
CA LEU A 223 0.44 -16.93 7.59
C LEU A 223 -0.34 -15.91 8.43
N ALA A 224 -1.67 -15.96 8.40
CA ALA A 224 -2.51 -15.12 9.23
C ALA A 224 -2.38 -15.43 10.73
N VAL A 225 -2.23 -16.71 11.13
CA VAL A 225 -1.94 -17.10 12.52
C VAL A 225 -0.61 -16.53 12.97
N ILE A 226 0.43 -16.60 12.12
CA ILE A 226 1.74 -15.99 12.41
C ILE A 226 1.59 -14.47 12.61
N ASP A 227 0.78 -13.81 11.77
CA ASP A 227 0.56 -12.36 11.86
C ASP A 227 -0.18 -11.93 13.15
N LEU A 228 -0.92 -12.84 13.81
CA LEU A 228 -1.58 -12.56 15.10
C LEU A 228 -0.59 -12.49 16.27
N GLU A 229 0.57 -13.13 16.13
CA GLU A 229 1.58 -13.14 17.18
C GLU A 229 2.16 -11.73 17.37
N PRO A 230 2.37 -11.30 18.63
CA PRO A 230 2.98 -10.01 18.89
C PRO A 230 4.37 -9.96 18.26
N ALA A 231 4.72 -8.82 17.66
CA ALA A 231 6.08 -8.61 17.19
C ALA A 231 7.04 -8.75 18.39
N LEU A 232 8.10 -9.55 18.23
CA LEU A 232 9.19 -9.56 19.19
C LEU A 232 9.70 -8.12 19.33
N ALA A 233 9.93 -7.68 20.58
CA ALA A 233 10.49 -6.36 20.81
C ALA A 233 11.79 -6.24 20.00
N HIS A 234 11.94 -5.16 19.23
CA HIS A 234 13.20 -4.88 18.54
C HIS A 234 14.28 -4.80 19.61
N THR A 235 15.11 -5.82 19.68
CA THR A 235 16.23 -5.87 20.61
C THR A 235 17.13 -4.68 20.30
N THR A 236 17.55 -3.96 21.34
CA THR A 236 18.53 -2.87 21.19
C THR A 236 19.74 -3.41 20.44
N ARG A 237 20.14 -2.68 19.39
CA ARG A 237 21.29 -3.02 18.56
C ARG A 237 22.49 -3.35 19.45
N ASP A 238 23.06 -4.53 19.26
CA ASP A 238 24.38 -4.81 19.80
C ASP A 238 25.38 -3.99 18.97
N THR A 239 26.01 -2.99 19.58
CA THR A 239 26.98 -2.15 18.87
C THR A 239 28.24 -2.92 18.44
N SER A 240 28.40 -4.16 18.90
CA SER A 240 29.47 -5.06 18.47
C SER A 240 29.13 -5.88 17.22
N SER A 241 27.85 -5.92 16.80
CA SER A 241 27.40 -6.61 15.59
C SER A 241 27.49 -5.72 14.35
N GLY A 242 27.69 -6.34 13.17
CA GLY A 242 27.67 -5.62 11.90
C GLY A 242 26.26 -5.17 11.54
N LEU A 243 26.13 -4.40 10.45
CA LEU A 243 24.84 -3.91 9.97
C LEU A 243 24.00 -5.05 9.38
N THR A 244 22.69 -5.00 9.60
CA THR A 244 21.69 -5.77 8.85
C THR A 244 21.01 -4.88 7.83
N VAL A 245 21.25 -5.15 6.54
CA VAL A 245 20.69 -4.40 5.42
C VAL A 245 19.58 -5.21 4.75
N ALA A 246 18.39 -4.63 4.59
CA ALA A 246 17.34 -5.23 3.78
C ALA A 246 17.30 -4.56 2.39
N GLN A 247 17.08 -5.35 1.34
CA GLN A 247 16.91 -4.90 -0.03
C GLN A 247 15.69 -5.56 -0.67
N LEU A 248 15.01 -4.85 -1.58
CA LEU A 248 13.70 -5.25 -2.09
C LEU A 248 13.60 -5.23 -3.62
N PHE A 249 12.95 -6.24 -4.19
CA PHE A 249 12.56 -6.28 -5.60
C PHE A 249 11.35 -7.20 -5.85
N LEU A 250 10.16 -6.63 -6.03
CA LEU A 250 8.93 -7.43 -6.18
C LEU A 250 8.50 -7.69 -7.63
N HIS A 251 9.31 -7.28 -8.61
CA HIS A 251 9.01 -7.48 -10.03
C HIS A 251 9.42 -8.87 -10.53
N ALA A 252 10.33 -9.55 -9.82
CA ALA A 252 10.82 -10.88 -10.17
C ALA A 252 10.98 -11.76 -8.94
N ASP A 253 10.84 -13.06 -9.14
CA ASP A 253 11.40 -14.04 -8.22
C ASP A 253 12.92 -14.06 -8.43
N ILE A 254 13.69 -13.90 -7.34
CA ILE A 254 15.15 -13.75 -7.43
C ILE A 254 15.76 -15.14 -7.28
N ASP A 255 16.53 -15.55 -8.29
CA ASP A 255 17.34 -16.77 -8.24
C ASP A 255 18.67 -16.54 -7.47
N PRO A 256 18.82 -17.06 -6.23
CA PRO A 256 20.04 -16.90 -5.44
C PRO A 256 21.26 -17.57 -6.07
N SER A 257 21.05 -18.59 -6.90
CA SER A 257 22.12 -19.38 -7.51
C SER A 257 22.69 -18.74 -8.78
N LEU A 258 22.05 -17.66 -9.28
CA LEU A 258 22.39 -17.04 -10.56
C LEU A 258 22.36 -18.02 -11.75
N SER A 259 21.63 -19.13 -11.65
CA SER A 259 21.50 -20.15 -12.70
C SER A 259 20.86 -19.60 -13.97
N ALA A 260 19.99 -18.59 -13.84
CA ALA A 260 19.32 -17.89 -14.93
C ALA A 260 19.74 -16.42 -15.06
N ALA A 261 20.96 -16.06 -14.62
CA ALA A 261 21.41 -14.67 -14.61
C ALA A 261 21.31 -14.01 -16.00
N GLY A 262 20.64 -12.86 -16.06
CA GLY A 262 20.45 -12.11 -17.31
C GLY A 262 19.29 -12.60 -18.19
N ALA A 263 18.54 -13.62 -17.79
CA ALA A 263 17.39 -14.13 -18.53
C ALA A 263 16.06 -13.70 -17.90
N GLY A 264 15.15 -13.15 -18.73
CA GLY A 264 13.79 -12.80 -18.32
C GLY A 264 13.77 -11.85 -17.11
N ASP A 265 13.00 -12.23 -16.09
CA ASP A 265 12.84 -11.45 -14.86
C ASP A 265 14.09 -11.47 -13.96
N ASN A 266 15.06 -12.38 -14.22
CA ASN A 266 16.38 -12.42 -13.59
C ASN A 266 17.40 -11.50 -14.28
N GLY A 267 16.93 -10.42 -14.91
CA GLY A 267 17.74 -9.41 -15.57
C GLY A 267 18.64 -8.59 -14.63
N GLY A 268 19.10 -7.44 -15.10
CA GLY A 268 20.17 -6.66 -14.46
C GLY A 268 19.96 -6.37 -12.97
N ILE A 269 18.76 -5.96 -12.55
CA ILE A 269 18.50 -5.61 -11.14
C ILE A 269 18.48 -6.84 -10.22
N ALA A 270 17.82 -7.92 -10.63
CA ALA A 270 17.77 -9.16 -9.85
C ALA A 270 19.18 -9.75 -9.67
N THR A 271 19.94 -9.83 -10.76
CA THR A 271 21.35 -10.29 -10.72
C THR A 271 22.23 -9.36 -9.87
N LEU A 272 22.03 -8.04 -9.99
CA LEU A 272 22.77 -7.05 -9.18
C LEU A 272 22.52 -7.24 -7.70
N LEU A 273 21.28 -7.48 -7.27
CA LEU A 273 20.96 -7.67 -5.86
C LEU A 273 21.66 -8.88 -5.25
N VAL A 274 21.68 -9.99 -5.99
CA VAL A 274 22.39 -11.20 -5.54
C VAL A 274 23.86 -10.88 -5.33
N ARG A 275 24.52 -10.34 -6.36
CA ARG A 275 25.96 -10.00 -6.29
C ARG A 275 26.28 -8.94 -5.25
N LEU A 276 25.41 -7.93 -5.08
CA LEU A 276 25.59 -6.88 -4.10
C LEU A 276 25.46 -7.43 -2.68
N GLY A 277 24.45 -8.26 -2.40
CA GLY A 277 24.27 -8.84 -1.08
C GLY A 277 25.42 -9.78 -0.69
N ASP A 278 25.91 -10.57 -1.64
CA ASP A 278 27.12 -11.37 -1.43
C ASP A 278 28.33 -10.48 -1.15
N ALA A 279 28.58 -9.47 -1.99
CA ALA A 279 29.71 -8.57 -1.82
C ALA A 279 29.69 -7.84 -0.45
N LEU A 280 28.53 -7.35 -0.01
CA LEU A 280 28.38 -6.66 1.27
C LEU A 280 28.69 -7.57 2.46
N THR A 281 28.29 -8.84 2.40
CA THR A 281 28.51 -9.81 3.49
C THR A 281 29.92 -10.41 3.50
N HIS A 282 30.65 -10.31 2.38
CA HIS A 282 32.06 -10.74 2.30
C HIS A 282 33.04 -9.69 2.85
N GLU A 283 32.66 -8.41 2.93
CA GLU A 283 33.52 -7.38 3.52
C GLU A 283 33.49 -7.44 5.06
N PRO A 284 34.62 -7.75 5.73
CA PRO A 284 34.63 -7.95 7.17
C PRO A 284 34.21 -6.68 7.96
N GLY A 285 33.29 -6.84 8.91
CA GLY A 285 33.05 -5.88 10.00
C GLY A 285 32.11 -4.72 9.70
N THR A 286 31.55 -4.59 8.49
CA THR A 286 30.59 -3.51 8.17
C THR A 286 29.16 -4.01 8.05
N VAL A 287 28.91 -5.01 7.20
CA VAL A 287 27.57 -5.61 7.00
C VAL A 287 27.64 -7.08 7.38
N GLU A 288 26.95 -7.45 8.45
CA GLU A 288 26.91 -8.84 8.92
C GLU A 288 25.84 -9.65 8.20
N ARG A 289 24.76 -8.99 7.79
CA ARG A 289 23.60 -9.64 7.19
C ARG A 289 22.99 -8.80 6.08
N VAL A 290 22.65 -9.45 4.98
CA VAL A 290 21.80 -8.89 3.93
C VAL A 290 20.55 -9.73 3.78
N LEU A 291 19.38 -9.09 3.81
CA LEU A 291 18.09 -9.72 3.54
C LEU A 291 17.55 -9.26 2.19
N THR A 292 17.45 -10.16 1.23
CA THR A 292 16.89 -9.88 -0.10
C THR A 292 15.45 -10.34 -0.19
N LEU A 293 14.54 -9.38 -0.37
CA LEU A 293 13.11 -9.62 -0.45
C LEU A 293 12.65 -9.61 -1.91
N SER A 294 12.14 -10.75 -2.39
CA SER A 294 11.58 -10.94 -3.73
C SER A 294 10.09 -11.28 -3.68
N ARG A 295 9.42 -11.41 -4.83
CA ARG A 295 8.08 -12.02 -4.89
C ARG A 295 8.19 -13.55 -4.87
N GLY A 296 7.19 -14.25 -4.37
CA GLY A 296 7.07 -15.69 -4.54
C GLY A 296 5.68 -16.22 -4.22
N SER A 297 5.54 -17.54 -4.26
CA SER A 297 4.31 -18.23 -3.86
C SER A 297 4.09 -18.17 -2.35
N ILE A 298 2.87 -18.47 -1.92
CA ILE A 298 2.54 -18.54 -0.50
C ILE A 298 3.28 -19.65 0.27
N SER A 299 3.58 -20.76 -0.43
CA SER A 299 4.32 -21.90 0.13
C SER A 299 5.80 -21.53 0.36
N GLN A 300 6.44 -20.86 -0.63
CA GLN A 300 7.78 -20.29 -0.47
C GLN A 300 7.81 -19.31 0.72
N ALA A 301 6.88 -18.35 0.75
CA ALA A 301 6.80 -17.36 1.82
C ALA A 301 6.61 -17.99 3.21
N THR A 302 5.96 -19.15 3.32
CA THR A 302 5.82 -19.88 4.59
C THR A 302 7.13 -20.54 5.01
N THR A 303 7.86 -21.09 4.04
CA THR A 303 9.16 -21.76 4.26
C THR A 303 10.23 -20.76 4.68
N ASP A 304 10.34 -19.64 3.96
CA ASP A 304 11.41 -18.65 4.19
C ASP A 304 11.34 -18.02 5.58
N LEU A 305 10.17 -17.94 6.21
CA LEU A 305 10.03 -17.31 7.53
C LEU A 305 10.91 -17.96 8.59
N LEU A 306 11.10 -19.27 8.51
CA LEU A 306 11.98 -20.01 9.43
C LEU A 306 13.45 -19.70 9.15
N ASP A 307 13.84 -19.63 7.88
CA ASP A 307 15.22 -19.31 7.48
C ASP A 307 15.57 -17.86 7.85
N VAL A 308 14.65 -16.93 7.56
CA VAL A 308 14.78 -15.52 7.92
C VAL A 308 14.83 -15.32 9.44
N ALA A 309 14.09 -16.10 10.22
CA ALA A 309 14.13 -15.99 11.68
C ALA A 309 15.40 -16.62 12.31
N SER A 310 15.97 -17.65 11.68
CA SER A 310 17.08 -18.42 12.26
C SER A 310 18.47 -17.94 11.85
N GLN A 311 18.63 -17.33 10.68
CA GLN A 311 19.92 -16.89 10.16
C GLN A 311 20.22 -15.44 10.56
N SER A 312 21.19 -15.22 11.44
CA SER A 312 21.57 -13.88 11.92
C SER A 312 22.68 -13.20 11.09
N SER A 313 23.31 -13.91 10.16
CA SER A 313 24.42 -13.41 9.33
C SER A 313 24.37 -13.97 7.91
N GLY A 314 25.16 -13.39 7.01
CA GLY A 314 25.23 -13.77 5.61
C GLY A 314 24.09 -13.21 4.77
N HIS A 315 23.93 -13.77 3.56
CA HIS A 315 22.94 -13.31 2.60
C HIS A 315 21.71 -14.24 2.61
N VAL A 316 20.60 -13.71 3.10
CA VAL A 316 19.34 -14.44 3.32
C VAL A 316 18.28 -13.94 2.35
N TYR A 317 17.39 -14.82 1.91
CA TYR A 317 16.32 -14.49 0.96
C TYR A 317 14.95 -14.71 1.60
N GLY A 318 13.97 -13.91 1.19
CA GLY A 318 12.59 -14.07 1.65
C GLY A 318 11.57 -13.64 0.59
N HIS A 319 10.53 -14.44 0.41
CA HIS A 319 9.51 -14.22 -0.60
C HIS A 319 8.27 -13.55 -0.01
N VAL A 320 7.87 -12.44 -0.63
CA VAL A 320 6.58 -11.78 -0.39
C VAL A 320 5.51 -12.54 -1.20
N PRO A 321 4.46 -13.09 -0.55
CA PRO A 321 3.45 -13.89 -1.22
C PRO A 321 2.61 -13.01 -2.15
N LEU A 322 2.81 -13.20 -3.46
CA LEU A 322 2.12 -12.49 -4.53
C LEU A 322 1.63 -13.52 -5.58
N ALA A 323 0.85 -13.06 -6.55
CA ALA A 323 0.37 -13.93 -7.64
C ALA A 323 1.56 -14.64 -8.34
N PRO A 324 1.38 -15.87 -8.85
CA PRO A 324 2.49 -16.65 -9.40
C PRO A 324 3.13 -15.99 -10.64
N HIS A 325 2.37 -15.23 -11.42
CA HIS A 325 2.89 -14.54 -12.60
C HIS A 325 3.33 -13.10 -12.28
N PRO A 326 4.54 -12.70 -12.70
CA PRO A 326 5.01 -11.32 -12.65
C PRO A 326 3.96 -10.35 -13.18
N THR A 327 3.65 -9.33 -12.36
CA THR A 327 2.76 -8.24 -12.76
C THR A 327 3.64 -7.07 -13.15
N PRO A 328 3.47 -6.49 -14.35
CA PRO A 328 4.23 -5.31 -14.74
C PRO A 328 4.08 -4.20 -13.69
N SER A 329 5.16 -3.46 -13.41
CA SER A 329 5.18 -2.44 -12.36
C SER A 329 3.99 -1.46 -12.41
N ALA A 330 3.60 -1.03 -13.62
CA ALA A 330 2.47 -0.12 -13.83
C ALA A 330 1.11 -0.72 -13.45
N ALA A 331 0.96 -2.03 -13.50
CA ALA A 331 -0.27 -2.75 -13.14
C ALA A 331 -0.23 -3.32 -11.71
N ALA A 332 0.91 -3.24 -11.02
CA ALA A 332 1.12 -3.88 -9.72
C ALA A 332 0.54 -3.07 -8.53
N TRP A 333 0.12 -1.82 -8.74
CA TRP A 333 -0.40 -0.95 -7.68
C TRP A 333 -1.52 -1.55 -6.80
N PRO A 334 -2.51 -2.29 -7.33
CA PRO A 334 -3.52 -2.96 -6.51
C PRO A 334 -2.94 -3.97 -5.50
N LEU A 335 -1.70 -4.45 -5.71
CA LEU A 335 -1.04 -5.41 -4.81
C LEU A 335 -0.48 -4.76 -3.53
N ARG A 336 -0.62 -3.43 -3.35
CA ARG A 336 -0.03 -2.68 -2.24
C ARG A 336 -0.27 -3.31 -0.87
N VAL A 337 -1.51 -3.68 -0.54
CA VAL A 337 -1.83 -4.22 0.78
C VAL A 337 -1.23 -5.61 0.97
N ARG A 338 -1.30 -6.47 -0.04
CA ARG A 338 -0.66 -7.80 -0.04
C ARG A 338 0.85 -7.68 0.13
N ALA A 339 1.51 -6.83 -0.67
CA ALA A 339 2.94 -6.55 -0.55
C ALA A 339 3.30 -6.05 0.85
N ARG A 340 2.54 -5.08 1.38
CA ARG A 340 2.76 -4.54 2.73
C ARG A 340 2.58 -5.58 3.83
N ARG A 341 1.68 -6.55 3.69
CA ARG A 341 1.51 -7.66 4.64
C ARG A 341 2.72 -8.59 4.62
N GLY A 342 3.14 -9.04 3.43
CA GLY A 342 4.28 -9.93 3.29
C GLY A 342 5.61 -9.30 3.73
N ILE A 343 5.88 -8.04 3.34
CA ILE A 343 7.07 -7.30 3.77
C ILE A 343 7.10 -7.17 5.29
N ARG A 344 5.98 -6.76 5.92
CA ARG A 344 5.89 -6.67 7.38
C ARG A 344 6.23 -7.99 8.06
N ARG A 345 5.72 -9.10 7.53
CA ARG A 345 5.97 -10.42 8.10
C ARG A 345 7.45 -10.80 8.05
N LEU A 346 8.08 -10.61 6.89
CA LEU A 346 9.51 -10.91 6.70
C LEU A 346 10.39 -10.01 7.58
N LEU A 347 10.12 -8.70 7.64
CA LEU A 347 10.88 -7.78 8.48
C LEU A 347 10.70 -8.07 9.98
N ARG A 348 9.49 -8.44 10.42
CA ARG A 348 9.26 -8.89 11.81
C ARG A 348 9.98 -10.19 12.12
N ALA A 349 9.99 -11.15 11.19
CA ALA A 349 10.71 -12.42 11.36
C ALA A 349 12.22 -12.22 11.40
N ALA A 350 12.74 -11.27 10.61
CA ALA A 350 14.17 -10.96 10.55
C ALA A 350 14.68 -10.32 11.85
N GLY A 351 13.81 -9.70 12.65
CA GLY A 351 14.17 -8.97 13.85
C GLY A 351 14.73 -7.58 13.52
N HIS A 352 15.93 -7.28 14.01
CA HIS A 352 16.54 -5.97 13.83
C HIS A 352 17.07 -5.75 12.41
N ILE A 353 16.66 -4.64 11.78
CA ILE A 353 17.13 -4.17 10.46
C ILE A 353 17.64 -2.74 10.63
N ASP A 354 18.88 -2.47 10.24
CA ASP A 354 19.49 -1.14 10.33
C ASP A 354 19.01 -0.19 9.24
N VAL A 355 18.79 -0.72 8.03
CA VAL A 355 18.35 0.07 6.88
C VAL A 355 17.63 -0.81 5.86
N LEU A 356 16.58 -0.26 5.25
CA LEU A 356 15.86 -0.87 4.14
C LEU A 356 16.11 -0.06 2.86
N HIS A 357 16.92 -0.60 1.95
CA HIS A 357 17.28 0.06 0.71
C HIS A 357 16.12 0.04 -0.31
N LEU A 358 15.58 1.23 -0.60
CA LEU A 358 14.52 1.46 -1.59
C LEU A 358 15.06 2.22 -2.80
N ARG A 359 14.53 1.96 -4.00
CA ARG A 359 15.16 2.45 -5.25
C ARG A 359 14.22 2.78 -6.39
N MET A 360 12.95 2.39 -6.32
CA MET A 360 12.03 2.47 -7.46
C MET A 360 10.79 3.26 -7.07
N ALA A 361 10.18 3.95 -8.03
CA ALA A 361 8.86 4.54 -7.87
C ALA A 361 7.78 3.49 -8.17
N ASP A 362 7.69 2.46 -7.32
CA ASP A 362 6.80 1.32 -7.50
C ASP A 362 6.02 0.95 -6.24
N VAL A 363 5.09 0.00 -6.38
CA VAL A 363 4.23 -0.47 -5.29
C VAL A 363 5.02 -1.13 -4.16
N GLY A 364 6.13 -1.80 -4.49
CA GLY A 364 6.98 -2.47 -3.51
C GLY A 364 7.67 -1.46 -2.60
N SER A 365 8.29 -0.44 -3.18
CA SER A 365 8.97 0.63 -2.46
C SER A 365 7.99 1.45 -1.62
N LEU A 366 6.79 1.74 -2.15
CA LEU A 366 5.73 2.37 -1.35
C LEU A 366 5.31 1.52 -0.15
N ALA A 367 5.02 0.24 -0.37
CA ALA A 367 4.61 -0.67 0.70
C ALA A 367 5.71 -0.85 1.75
N ALA A 368 6.96 -0.96 1.31
CA ALA A 368 8.13 -1.09 2.15
C ALA A 368 8.39 0.15 3.01
N ALA A 369 8.29 1.35 2.42
CA ALA A 369 8.40 2.60 3.17
C ALA A 369 7.33 2.73 4.26
N ASP A 370 6.10 2.29 3.98
CA ASP A 370 5.03 2.28 4.97
C ASP A 370 5.31 1.28 6.11
N VAL A 371 5.83 0.09 5.82
CA VAL A 371 6.24 -0.89 6.86
C VAL A 371 7.44 -0.39 7.65
N ALA A 372 8.46 0.16 6.98
CA ALA A 372 9.65 0.65 7.64
C ALA A 372 9.31 1.76 8.64
N ARG A 373 8.40 2.68 8.28
CA ARG A 373 7.87 3.70 9.20
C ARG A 373 7.12 3.09 10.39
N GLU A 374 6.33 2.04 10.17
CA GLU A 374 5.63 1.31 11.25
C GLU A 374 6.63 0.66 12.22
N LEU A 375 7.74 0.12 11.71
CA LEU A 375 8.75 -0.61 12.50
C LEU A 375 9.91 0.26 12.99
N GLY A 376 9.96 1.54 12.62
CA GLY A 376 11.06 2.45 12.97
C GLY A 376 12.38 2.18 12.22
N ILE A 377 12.29 1.55 11.04
CA ILE A 377 13.45 1.22 10.20
C ILE A 377 13.76 2.39 9.25
N PRO A 378 15.02 2.87 9.18
CA PRO A 378 15.45 3.84 8.17
C PRO A 378 15.31 3.34 6.73
N THR A 379 14.91 4.21 5.80
CA THR A 379 14.74 3.92 4.35
C THR A 379 15.47 4.88 3.46
#